data_AF-A0A672SUY9-F1
#
_entry.id   AF-A0A672SUY9-F1
#
_cell.length_a   1.000
_cell.length_b   1.000
_cell.length_c   1.000
_cell.angle_alpha   90.00
_cell.angle_beta   90.00
_cell.angle_gamma   90.00
#
_symmetry.space_group_name_H-M   'P 1'
#
loop_
_entity.id
_entity.type
_entity.pdbx_description
1 polymer ?
#
loop_
_entity_poly.entity_id
_entity_poly.type
_entity_poly.pdbx_seq_one_letter_code
_entity_poly.pdbx_strand_id
1 'polypeptide(L)'
;MFFLATSYAPFKGVVHPEMKNCIITAPWMRSSKSQVISAADGFTRMLGRLRSEIPPALRSLGNALMTSGARLTHLDLSDNAFGPDGVKGIESLLKSSACYTLRELRLKNCGMGIGGGMILASALTESHKQSRAAGSPLRLKVFIAGRNRLENDGATALAKAFKLLGSLEEVHMPQNGINHPGISALATALKHNPNLQLLNLNDNTFTKRGSIAMAEAIRHLQCLKVINFGDCLVRSEGAIALAGALREGLPFLRELNLSFGEICEAAAVVVAKAVRGKADLEKLDLNGNCFGEEGCEALKEVMESVNMEDLLGSLSDDEGEPDDDDEEEEEEDEDEEDTEENGVNGAKYVIEEKEDPHCGSELTSFLISPSAEKLISLGARRIQLIEQQVDVSDASKVSDVFLKISSVYKDEPEVKQAIFESTDALLKKVFSNSYSQSYSFISSLIVNLGLLKSEDKKIKKVAVLPGHLLALERAAAQEFFPEDQAGVLQEFVSRNGKVLESCCNARDALKTTLMKRTTA
;
A
#
# COMPACT_ATOMS: atom_id res chain seq x y z
N MET A 1 -9.70 -56.39 -26.61
CA MET A 1 -10.99 -56.57 -27.31
C MET A 1 -11.82 -55.32 -27.04
N PHE A 2 -12.32 -54.53 -27.98
CA PHE A 2 -12.39 -54.56 -29.44
C PHE A 2 -12.53 -53.09 -29.91
N PHE A 3 -11.79 -52.72 -30.96
CA PHE A 3 -12.06 -51.76 -32.06
C PHE A 3 -12.82 -50.44 -31.83
N LEU A 4 -12.28 -49.36 -32.41
CA LEU A 4 -12.91 -48.73 -33.58
C LEU A 4 -11.95 -47.84 -34.36
N ALA A 5 -11.97 -48.07 -35.68
CA ALA A 5 -11.26 -47.37 -36.72
C ALA A 5 -12.17 -46.29 -37.36
N THR A 6 -11.51 -45.23 -37.85
CA THR A 6 -11.76 -44.46 -39.10
C THR A 6 -13.09 -43.73 -39.39
N SER A 7 -12.90 -42.44 -39.74
CA SER A 7 -13.64 -41.57 -40.72
C SER A 7 -15.00 -40.99 -40.26
N TYR A 8 -15.27 -39.68 -40.30
CA TYR A 8 -15.06 -38.68 -41.35
C TYR A 8 -14.72 -37.27 -40.81
N ALA A 9 -13.91 -36.52 -41.57
CA ALA A 9 -13.38 -35.18 -41.30
C ALA A 9 -14.44 -34.04 -41.55
N PRO A 10 -14.17 -32.73 -41.29
CA PRO A 10 -12.97 -32.01 -41.74
C PRO A 10 -12.20 -31.26 -40.64
N PHE A 11 -10.89 -31.54 -40.57
CA PHE A 11 -9.88 -30.67 -39.97
C PHE A 11 -9.42 -29.64 -41.01
N LYS A 12 -9.50 -28.36 -40.67
CA LYS A 12 -8.79 -27.27 -41.37
C LYS A 12 -7.54 -26.89 -40.58
N GLY A 13 -6.39 -26.90 -41.25
CA GLY A 13 -5.30 -25.94 -40.99
C GLY A 13 -4.17 -26.35 -40.04
N VAL A 14 -3.33 -27.30 -40.49
CA VAL A 14 -1.86 -27.38 -40.32
C VAL A 14 -1.27 -27.05 -38.93
N VAL A 15 -0.93 -28.11 -38.17
CA VAL A 15 -0.03 -28.05 -37.00
C VAL A 15 1.33 -28.65 -37.40
N HIS A 16 2.39 -27.89 -37.15
CA HIS A 16 3.79 -28.22 -37.39
C HIS A 16 4.29 -29.40 -36.50
N PRO A 17 5.30 -30.21 -36.90
CA PRO A 17 5.51 -31.56 -36.34
C PRO A 17 6.18 -31.71 -34.95
N GLU A 18 6.29 -30.68 -34.10
CA GLU A 18 6.98 -30.81 -32.80
C GLU A 18 6.05 -31.01 -31.57
N MET A 19 4.72 -31.02 -31.74
CA MET A 19 3.77 -31.31 -30.65
C MET A 19 3.43 -32.81 -30.51
N LYS A 20 4.41 -33.66 -30.17
CA LYS A 20 4.17 -35.10 -29.99
C LYS A 20 4.06 -35.64 -28.56
N ASN A 21 4.07 -34.82 -27.50
CA ASN A 21 3.94 -35.33 -26.12
C ASN A 21 3.05 -34.47 -25.18
N CYS A 22 1.81 -34.16 -25.58
CA CYS A 22 0.79 -33.66 -24.64
C CYS A 22 -0.48 -34.52 -24.72
N ILE A 23 -0.41 -35.70 -24.14
CA ILE A 23 -1.59 -36.54 -23.91
C ILE A 23 -2.23 -36.10 -22.59
N ILE A 24 -3.32 -35.33 -22.68
CA ILE A 24 -4.27 -35.19 -21.58
C ILE A 24 -4.95 -36.56 -21.45
N THR A 25 -4.39 -37.44 -20.63
CA THR A 25 -5.12 -38.60 -20.15
C THR A 25 -5.93 -38.13 -18.95
N ALA A 26 -7.24 -38.04 -19.15
CA ALA A 26 -8.21 -37.95 -18.07
C ALA A 26 -8.91 -39.32 -17.86
N PRO A 27 -8.30 -40.30 -17.15
CA PRO A 27 -9.04 -41.45 -16.63
C PRO A 27 -9.53 -41.22 -15.19
N TRP A 28 -9.11 -40.16 -14.50
CA TRP A 28 -9.42 -39.94 -13.08
C TRP A 28 -10.78 -39.28 -12.79
N MET A 29 -11.53 -38.87 -13.82
CA MET A 29 -12.82 -38.16 -13.67
C MET A 29 -14.03 -39.10 -13.49
N ARG A 30 -13.82 -40.34 -13.05
CA ARG A 30 -14.89 -41.22 -12.56
C ARG A 30 -14.54 -41.77 -11.20
N SER A 31 -15.39 -41.43 -10.23
CA SER A 31 -15.44 -41.97 -8.86
C SER A 31 -14.48 -41.36 -7.84
N SER A 32 -14.89 -40.25 -7.21
CA SER A 32 -14.89 -40.10 -5.73
C SER A 32 -15.53 -38.77 -5.32
N LYS A 33 -16.45 -38.81 -4.35
CA LYS A 33 -17.29 -37.69 -3.87
C LYS A 33 -16.54 -36.62 -3.04
N SER A 34 -15.23 -36.45 -3.24
CA SER A 34 -14.42 -35.38 -2.65
C SER A 34 -13.22 -35.17 -3.54
N GLN A 35 -13.23 -34.12 -4.36
CA GLN A 35 -12.15 -33.85 -5.31
C GLN A 35 -11.22 -32.80 -4.69
N VAL A 36 -10.00 -33.23 -4.39
CA VAL A 36 -8.83 -32.38 -4.16
C VAL A 36 -8.24 -32.13 -5.53
N ILE A 37 -8.17 -30.88 -5.96
CA ILE A 37 -7.39 -30.50 -7.14
C ILE A 37 -6.14 -29.83 -6.63
N SER A 38 -5.05 -30.59 -6.61
CA SER A 38 -3.71 -30.04 -6.61
C SER A 38 -3.22 -30.03 -8.05
N ALA A 39 -2.97 -28.86 -8.60
CA ALA A 39 -2.35 -28.74 -9.92
C ALA A 39 -0.83 -29.08 -9.89
N ALA A 40 -0.30 -29.59 -8.77
CA ALA A 40 1.13 -29.80 -8.58
C ALA A 40 1.74 -30.96 -9.41
N ASP A 41 0.98 -31.99 -9.79
CA ASP A 41 1.60 -33.22 -10.36
C ASP A 41 1.43 -33.44 -11.87
N GLY A 42 0.90 -32.45 -12.60
CA GLY A 42 0.81 -32.52 -14.06
C GLY A 42 1.01 -31.20 -14.81
N PHE A 43 1.08 -30.07 -14.09
CA PHE A 43 1.10 -28.73 -14.66
C PHE A 43 2.42 -27.98 -14.46
N THR A 44 3.42 -28.61 -13.84
CA THR A 44 4.78 -28.09 -13.56
C THR A 44 5.65 -27.99 -14.83
N ARG A 45 5.06 -27.44 -15.89
CA ARG A 45 5.75 -26.90 -17.06
C ARG A 45 5.03 -25.64 -17.58
N MET A 46 4.41 -24.85 -16.70
CA MET A 46 3.95 -23.50 -17.05
C MET A 46 5.07 -22.45 -17.04
N LEU A 47 6.24 -22.75 -16.46
CA LEU A 47 7.43 -21.89 -16.50
C LEU A 47 7.96 -21.62 -17.94
N GLY A 48 7.43 -22.31 -18.95
CA GLY A 48 7.73 -22.09 -20.37
C GLY A 48 6.56 -21.63 -21.23
N ARG A 49 5.36 -21.41 -20.67
CA ARG A 49 4.20 -20.93 -21.45
C ARG A 49 4.17 -19.40 -21.47
N LEU A 50 3.73 -18.84 -22.60
CA LEU A 50 3.53 -17.41 -22.73
C LEU A 50 2.42 -16.95 -21.78
N ARG A 51 2.58 -15.77 -21.14
CA ARG A 51 1.56 -15.17 -20.25
C ARG A 51 0.17 -15.09 -20.89
N SER A 52 0.10 -14.95 -22.21
CA SER A 52 -1.14 -14.88 -22.98
C SER A 52 -1.92 -16.20 -23.05
N GLU A 53 -1.27 -17.35 -22.86
CA GLU A 53 -1.88 -18.68 -22.94
C GLU A 53 -2.48 -19.15 -21.60
N ILE A 54 -2.08 -18.51 -20.50
CA ILE A 54 -2.46 -18.89 -19.14
C ILE A 54 -3.96 -18.66 -18.90
N PRO A 55 -4.54 -17.46 -19.17
CA PRO A 55 -5.96 -17.23 -18.92
C PRO A 55 -6.89 -18.15 -19.73
N PRO A 56 -6.67 -18.41 -21.04
CA PRO A 56 -7.46 -19.39 -21.79
C PRO A 56 -7.39 -20.81 -21.20
N ALA A 57 -6.20 -21.27 -20.82
CA ALA A 57 -6.02 -22.59 -20.23
C ALA A 57 -6.78 -22.73 -18.90
N LEU A 58 -6.69 -21.72 -18.02
CA LEU A 58 -7.43 -21.68 -16.76
C LEU A 58 -8.95 -21.65 -16.97
N ARG A 59 -9.43 -20.91 -17.99
CA ARG A 59 -10.85 -20.91 -18.34
C ARG A 59 -11.32 -22.28 -18.84
N SER A 60 -10.54 -22.93 -19.70
CA SER A 60 -10.88 -24.28 -20.19
C SER A 60 -10.93 -25.29 -19.03
N LEU A 61 -9.98 -25.21 -18.10
CA LEU A 61 -9.99 -26.03 -16.89
C LEU A 61 -11.21 -25.74 -16.03
N GLY A 62 -11.48 -24.46 -15.74
CA GLY A 62 -12.64 -24.03 -14.97
C GLY A 62 -13.95 -24.52 -15.60
N ASN A 63 -14.09 -24.39 -16.92
CA ASN A 63 -15.26 -24.88 -17.66
C ASN A 63 -15.41 -26.39 -17.54
N ALA A 64 -14.33 -27.17 -17.69
CA ALA A 64 -14.38 -28.62 -17.53
C ALA A 64 -14.85 -29.02 -16.13
N LEU A 65 -14.36 -28.33 -15.08
CA LEU A 65 -14.76 -28.57 -13.69
C LEU A 65 -16.23 -28.22 -13.46
N MET A 66 -16.69 -27.08 -13.99
CA MET A 66 -18.10 -26.69 -13.93
C MET A 66 -19.01 -27.69 -14.63
N THR A 67 -18.67 -28.12 -15.86
CA THR A 67 -19.48 -29.09 -16.62
C THR A 67 -19.50 -30.48 -15.98
N SER A 68 -18.41 -30.87 -15.32
CA SER A 68 -18.33 -32.15 -14.62
C SER A 68 -19.19 -32.21 -13.34
N GLY A 69 -19.67 -31.07 -12.85
CA GLY A 69 -20.38 -30.99 -11.56
C GLY A 69 -19.49 -31.30 -10.36
N ALA A 70 -18.18 -31.03 -10.49
CA ALA A 70 -17.20 -31.20 -9.43
C ALA A 70 -17.62 -30.44 -8.16
N ARG A 71 -17.28 -30.97 -6.98
CA ARG A 71 -17.46 -30.29 -5.69
C ARG A 71 -16.10 -30.20 -5.03
N LEU A 72 -15.42 -29.09 -5.27
CA LEU A 72 -14.06 -28.88 -4.82
C LEU A 72 -14.07 -28.58 -3.33
N THR A 73 -13.16 -29.22 -2.62
CA THR A 73 -12.88 -28.96 -1.21
C THR A 73 -11.53 -28.28 -1.05
N HIS A 74 -10.59 -28.58 -1.95
CA HIS A 74 -9.23 -28.06 -1.93
C HIS A 74 -8.87 -27.64 -3.36
N LEU A 75 -8.41 -26.40 -3.50
CA LEU A 75 -7.92 -25.86 -4.76
C LEU A 75 -6.54 -25.27 -4.53
N ASP A 76 -5.52 -25.93 -5.06
CA ASP A 76 -4.14 -25.44 -5.05
C ASP A 76 -3.69 -25.11 -6.46
N LEU A 77 -3.40 -23.83 -6.67
CA LEU A 77 -2.89 -23.26 -7.91
C LEU A 77 -1.58 -22.51 -7.67
N SER A 78 -0.89 -22.79 -6.57
CA SER A 78 0.39 -22.17 -6.22
C SER A 78 1.46 -22.39 -7.29
N ASP A 79 2.46 -21.50 -7.33
CA ASP A 79 3.62 -21.54 -8.21
C ASP A 79 3.27 -21.52 -9.71
N ASN A 80 2.17 -20.85 -10.06
CA ASN A 80 1.76 -20.59 -11.43
C ASN A 80 1.79 -19.10 -11.74
N ALA A 81 2.55 -18.69 -12.74
CA ALA A 81 2.72 -17.29 -13.12
C ALA A 81 1.47 -16.68 -13.79
N PHE A 82 0.39 -16.51 -13.03
CA PHE A 82 -0.87 -15.93 -13.50
C PHE A 82 -0.68 -14.54 -14.08
N GLY A 83 0.15 -13.73 -13.42
CA GLY A 83 0.18 -12.30 -13.67
C GLY A 83 -1.15 -11.64 -13.27
N PRO A 84 -1.29 -10.33 -13.53
CA PRO A 84 -2.51 -9.58 -13.18
C PRO A 84 -3.77 -10.05 -13.90
N ASP A 85 -3.64 -10.63 -15.10
CA ASP A 85 -4.78 -11.12 -15.89
C ASP A 85 -5.12 -12.59 -15.67
N GLY A 86 -4.25 -13.38 -15.04
CA GLY A 86 -4.49 -14.82 -14.86
C GLY A 86 -5.64 -15.12 -13.90
N VAL A 87 -5.88 -14.28 -12.89
CA VAL A 87 -6.99 -14.44 -11.94
C VAL A 87 -8.36 -14.36 -12.62
N LYS A 88 -8.50 -13.57 -13.70
CA LYS A 88 -9.72 -13.54 -14.53
C LYS A 88 -10.04 -14.90 -15.14
N GLY A 89 -9.04 -15.75 -15.32
CA GLY A 89 -9.22 -17.11 -15.83
C GLY A 89 -9.90 -18.07 -14.85
N ILE A 90 -9.74 -17.83 -13.53
CA ILE A 90 -10.32 -18.64 -12.46
C ILE A 90 -11.53 -17.98 -11.78
N GLU A 91 -11.79 -16.71 -12.08
CA GLU A 91 -12.91 -15.95 -11.51
C GLU A 91 -14.26 -16.66 -11.73
N SER A 92 -14.52 -17.14 -12.95
CA SER A 92 -15.76 -17.87 -13.27
C SER A 92 -15.88 -19.19 -12.50
N LEU A 93 -14.76 -19.89 -12.31
CA LEU A 93 -14.70 -21.12 -11.53
C LEU A 93 -15.02 -20.86 -10.06
N LEU A 94 -14.40 -19.85 -9.45
CA LEU A 94 -14.61 -19.51 -8.03
C LEU A 94 -16.06 -19.10 -7.73
N LYS A 95 -16.72 -18.43 -8.68
CA LYS A 95 -18.14 -18.06 -8.58
C LYS A 95 -19.09 -19.25 -8.80
N SER A 96 -18.62 -20.32 -9.43
CA SER A 96 -19.47 -21.45 -9.79
C SER A 96 -19.83 -22.33 -8.60
N SER A 97 -20.87 -23.15 -8.78
CA SER A 97 -21.29 -24.17 -7.80
C SER A 97 -20.20 -25.18 -7.46
N ALA A 98 -19.17 -25.32 -8.32
CA ALA A 98 -18.07 -26.23 -8.08
C ALA A 98 -17.22 -25.83 -6.87
N CYS A 99 -17.18 -24.54 -6.53
CA CYS A 99 -16.39 -24.01 -5.41
C CYS A 99 -17.22 -23.74 -4.15
N TYR A 100 -18.53 -24.00 -4.12
CA TYR A 100 -19.35 -23.74 -2.92
C TYR A 100 -18.94 -24.59 -1.71
N THR A 101 -18.31 -25.74 -1.94
CA THR A 101 -17.80 -26.62 -0.87
C THR A 101 -16.33 -26.37 -0.52
N LEU A 102 -15.72 -25.32 -1.09
CA LEU A 102 -14.29 -25.08 -0.94
C LEU A 102 -13.94 -24.78 0.52
N ARG A 103 -12.92 -25.49 1.02
CA ARG A 103 -12.38 -25.41 2.37
C ARG A 103 -10.97 -24.82 2.36
N GLU A 104 -10.17 -25.16 1.36
CA GLU A 104 -8.81 -24.67 1.22
C GLU A 104 -8.59 -24.04 -0.15
N LEU A 105 -8.05 -22.82 -0.14
CA LEU A 105 -7.63 -22.11 -1.34
C LEU A 105 -6.17 -21.70 -1.20
N ARG A 106 -5.34 -22.21 -2.10
CA ARG A 106 -3.89 -21.93 -2.13
C ARG A 106 -3.50 -21.32 -3.46
N LEU A 107 -2.95 -20.12 -3.39
CA LEU A 107 -2.56 -19.26 -4.51
C LEU A 107 -1.20 -18.64 -4.18
N LYS A 108 -0.22 -19.41 -3.70
CA LYS A 108 1.10 -18.86 -3.36
C LYS A 108 1.90 -18.61 -4.63
N ASN A 109 2.65 -17.51 -4.70
CA ASN A 109 3.61 -17.23 -5.77
C ASN A 109 2.96 -17.24 -7.18
N CYS A 110 1.80 -16.60 -7.30
CA CYS A 110 1.06 -16.50 -8.57
C CYS A 110 1.28 -15.17 -9.30
N GLY A 111 1.89 -14.17 -8.65
CA GLY A 111 2.14 -12.85 -9.24
C GLY A 111 0.85 -12.12 -9.63
N MET A 112 -0.19 -12.24 -8.82
CA MET A 112 -1.54 -11.70 -9.09
C MET A 112 -1.59 -10.16 -9.16
N GLY A 113 -0.72 -9.48 -8.42
CA GLY A 113 -0.79 -8.04 -8.23
C GLY A 113 -2.07 -7.59 -7.51
N ILE A 114 -2.18 -6.28 -7.34
CA ILE A 114 -3.33 -5.59 -6.74
C ILE A 114 -4.65 -5.97 -7.43
N GLY A 115 -4.67 -5.89 -8.77
CA GLY A 115 -5.85 -6.18 -9.58
C GLY A 115 -6.34 -7.62 -9.42
N GLY A 116 -5.42 -8.59 -9.39
CA GLY A 116 -5.77 -9.98 -9.13
C GLY A 116 -6.31 -10.20 -7.71
N GLY A 117 -5.76 -9.51 -6.71
CA GLY A 117 -6.29 -9.51 -5.33
C GLY A 117 -7.73 -9.01 -5.23
N MET A 118 -8.04 -7.90 -5.89
CA MET A 118 -9.40 -7.33 -5.95
C MET A 118 -10.39 -8.28 -6.65
N ILE A 119 -10.00 -8.87 -7.78
CA ILE A 119 -10.84 -9.83 -8.51
C ILE A 119 -11.11 -11.05 -7.63
N LEU A 120 -10.08 -11.58 -6.97
CA LEU A 120 -10.21 -12.71 -6.06
C LEU A 120 -11.17 -12.41 -4.91
N ALA A 121 -11.02 -11.25 -4.27
CA ALA A 121 -11.92 -10.81 -3.19
C ALA A 121 -13.39 -10.69 -3.65
N SER A 122 -13.61 -10.11 -4.84
CA SER A 122 -14.94 -10.00 -5.44
C SER A 122 -15.54 -11.36 -5.75
N ALA A 123 -14.74 -12.30 -6.26
CA ALA A 123 -15.16 -13.65 -6.59
C ALA A 123 -15.53 -14.45 -5.34
N LEU A 124 -14.73 -14.36 -4.27
CA LEU A 124 -15.03 -14.99 -2.98
C LEU A 124 -16.30 -14.43 -2.34
N THR A 125 -16.48 -13.11 -2.39
CA THR A 125 -17.68 -12.45 -1.86
C THR A 125 -18.94 -12.89 -2.60
N GLU A 126 -18.88 -12.92 -3.93
CA GLU A 126 -20.00 -13.36 -4.76
C GLU A 126 -20.29 -14.85 -4.57
N SER A 127 -19.24 -15.68 -4.54
CA SER A 127 -19.35 -17.12 -4.26
C SER A 127 -19.99 -17.38 -2.90
N HIS A 128 -19.65 -16.61 -1.86
CA HIS A 128 -20.29 -16.70 -0.54
C HIS A 128 -21.79 -16.34 -0.59
N LYS A 129 -22.18 -15.30 -1.32
CA LYS A 129 -23.60 -14.92 -1.49
C LYS A 129 -24.39 -15.99 -2.24
N GLN A 130 -23.87 -16.46 -3.36
CA GLN A 130 -24.54 -17.45 -4.20
C GLN A 130 -24.62 -18.82 -3.52
N SER A 131 -23.56 -19.24 -2.84
CA SER A 131 -23.52 -20.49 -2.07
C SER A 131 -24.52 -20.49 -0.90
N ARG A 132 -24.70 -19.34 -0.23
CA ARG A 132 -25.77 -19.16 0.78
C ARG A 132 -27.16 -19.28 0.18
N ALA A 133 -27.41 -18.64 -0.97
CA ALA A 133 -28.69 -18.75 -1.66
C ALA A 133 -28.98 -20.19 -2.13
N ALA A 134 -27.94 -20.95 -2.50
CA ALA A 134 -28.04 -22.35 -2.89
C ALA A 134 -28.16 -23.34 -1.70
N GLY A 135 -28.16 -22.85 -0.45
CA GLY A 135 -28.29 -23.69 0.75
C GLY A 135 -27.03 -24.46 1.16
N SER A 136 -25.87 -24.18 0.55
CA SER A 136 -24.59 -24.79 0.88
C SER A 136 -23.54 -23.69 1.05
N PRO A 137 -23.52 -22.95 2.17
CA PRO A 137 -22.66 -21.78 2.33
C PRO A 137 -21.17 -22.13 2.21
N LEU A 138 -20.43 -21.30 1.48
CA LEU A 138 -18.97 -21.36 1.42
C LEU A 138 -18.38 -21.17 2.81
N ARG A 139 -17.60 -22.16 3.26
CA ARG A 139 -16.94 -22.19 4.56
C ARG A 139 -15.45 -22.43 4.38
N LEU A 140 -14.78 -21.42 3.84
CA LEU A 140 -13.35 -21.42 3.61
C LEU A 140 -12.63 -21.40 4.97
N LYS A 141 -11.79 -22.39 5.20
CA LYS A 141 -11.00 -22.58 6.42
C LYS A 141 -9.57 -22.08 6.23
N VAL A 142 -8.94 -22.48 5.14
CA VAL A 142 -7.53 -22.19 4.86
C VAL A 142 -7.43 -21.28 3.64
N PHE A 143 -6.77 -20.14 3.82
CA PHE A 143 -6.46 -19.21 2.74
C PHE A 143 -4.95 -18.94 2.71
N ILE A 144 -4.30 -19.31 1.60
CA ILE A 144 -2.87 -19.09 1.39
C ILE A 144 -2.68 -18.28 0.11
N ALA A 145 -2.14 -17.07 0.25
CA ALA A 145 -1.88 -16.17 -0.87
C ALA A 145 -0.60 -15.35 -0.67
N GLY A 146 0.53 -16.00 -0.37
CA GLY A 146 1.83 -15.31 -0.26
C GLY A 146 2.51 -15.02 -1.61
N ARG A 147 3.46 -14.09 -1.65
CA ARG A 147 4.26 -13.74 -2.85
C ARG A 147 3.42 -13.32 -4.06
N ASN A 148 2.37 -12.54 -3.85
CA ASN A 148 1.47 -12.10 -4.92
C ASN A 148 1.48 -10.61 -5.20
N ARG A 149 2.20 -9.80 -4.40
CA ARG A 149 2.17 -8.32 -4.49
C ARG A 149 0.74 -7.79 -4.45
N LEU A 150 -0.02 -8.21 -3.42
CA LEU A 150 -1.40 -7.79 -3.25
C LEU A 150 -1.50 -6.30 -2.87
N GLU A 151 -0.48 -5.80 -2.15
CA GLU A 151 -0.39 -4.43 -1.65
C GLU A 151 -1.64 -4.04 -0.83
N ASN A 152 -1.80 -2.75 -0.53
CA ASN A 152 -2.86 -2.25 0.36
C ASN A 152 -4.27 -2.50 -0.20
N ASP A 153 -4.53 -2.13 -1.45
CA ASP A 153 -5.88 -2.22 -2.03
C ASP A 153 -6.34 -3.66 -2.19
N GLY A 154 -5.43 -4.57 -2.58
CA GLY A 154 -5.72 -5.99 -2.69
C GLY A 154 -6.01 -6.61 -1.33
N ALA A 155 -5.23 -6.25 -0.30
CA ALA A 155 -5.45 -6.68 1.08
C ALA A 155 -6.78 -6.15 1.65
N THR A 156 -7.10 -4.87 1.44
CA THR A 156 -8.35 -4.24 1.90
C THR A 156 -9.58 -4.87 1.22
N ALA A 157 -9.48 -5.22 -0.07
CA ALA A 157 -10.54 -5.96 -0.75
C ALA A 157 -10.72 -7.35 -0.14
N LEU A 158 -9.63 -8.09 0.10
CA LEU A 158 -9.68 -9.40 0.75
C LEU A 158 -10.22 -9.32 2.19
N ALA A 159 -9.86 -8.28 2.94
CA ALA A 159 -10.39 -8.03 4.28
C ALA A 159 -11.92 -7.94 4.27
N LYS A 160 -12.51 -7.20 3.32
CA LYS A 160 -13.97 -7.15 3.16
C LYS A 160 -14.57 -8.55 2.91
N ALA A 161 -13.90 -9.40 2.13
CA ALA A 161 -14.34 -10.78 1.90
C ALA A 161 -14.20 -11.65 3.17
N PHE A 162 -13.09 -11.54 3.91
CA PHE A 162 -12.84 -12.31 5.14
C PHE A 162 -13.83 -11.96 6.26
N LYS A 163 -14.21 -10.69 6.37
CA LYS A 163 -15.26 -10.23 7.29
C LYS A 163 -16.61 -10.92 7.02
N LEU A 164 -16.94 -11.17 5.75
CA LEU A 164 -18.18 -11.85 5.36
C LEU A 164 -18.11 -13.37 5.55
N LEU A 165 -16.96 -13.98 5.30
CA LEU A 165 -16.79 -15.44 5.38
C LEU A 165 -16.90 -15.98 6.81
N GLY A 166 -16.30 -15.29 7.80
CA GLY A 166 -16.40 -15.60 9.23
C GLY A 166 -16.04 -17.04 9.65
N SER A 167 -15.37 -17.79 8.78
CA SER A 167 -15.12 -19.23 8.93
C SER A 167 -13.65 -19.62 8.76
N LEU A 168 -12.76 -18.63 8.64
CA LEU A 168 -11.33 -18.86 8.48
C LEU A 168 -10.71 -19.42 9.76
N GLU A 169 -9.85 -20.41 9.56
CA GLU A 169 -9.06 -21.10 10.58
C GLU A 169 -7.55 -20.83 10.35
N GLU A 170 -7.12 -20.66 9.10
CA GLU A 170 -5.71 -20.40 8.75
C GLU A 170 -5.61 -19.34 7.64
N VAL A 171 -4.78 -18.32 7.87
CA VAL A 171 -4.49 -17.27 6.89
C VAL A 171 -2.99 -17.09 6.75
N HIS A 172 -2.49 -17.30 5.53
CA HIS A 172 -1.09 -17.08 5.17
C HIS A 172 -1.01 -16.09 4.01
N MET A 173 -0.53 -14.88 4.28
CA MET A 173 -0.33 -13.85 3.25
C MET A 173 1.08 -13.23 3.32
N PRO A 174 2.16 -14.02 3.43
CA PRO A 174 3.50 -13.47 3.52
C PRO A 174 3.98 -12.84 2.22
N GLN A 175 4.89 -11.86 2.27
CA GLN A 175 5.55 -11.28 1.10
C GLN A 175 4.58 -10.69 0.07
N ASN A 176 3.64 -9.86 0.53
CA ASN A 176 2.66 -9.22 -0.35
C ASN A 176 2.84 -7.71 -0.49
N GLY A 177 3.81 -7.11 0.19
CA GLY A 177 4.03 -5.67 0.19
C GLY A 177 2.83 -4.92 0.76
N ILE A 178 2.17 -5.49 1.77
CA ILE A 178 1.04 -4.86 2.45
C ILE A 178 1.60 -3.93 3.52
N ASN A 179 1.20 -2.66 3.50
CA ASN A 179 1.60 -1.66 4.49
C ASN A 179 0.49 -1.49 5.56
N HIS A 180 0.73 -0.58 6.52
CA HIS A 180 -0.14 -0.34 7.67
C HIS A 180 -1.65 -0.17 7.34
N PRO A 181 -2.09 0.49 6.24
CA PRO A 181 -3.53 0.63 5.96
C PRO A 181 -4.17 -0.72 5.61
N GLY A 182 -3.46 -1.53 4.83
CA GLY A 182 -3.92 -2.88 4.46
C GLY A 182 -3.91 -3.83 5.65
N ILE A 183 -2.90 -3.73 6.54
CA ILE A 183 -2.84 -4.51 7.78
C ILE A 183 -3.99 -4.13 8.72
N SER A 184 -4.28 -2.84 8.90
CA SER A 184 -5.40 -2.36 9.72
C SER A 184 -6.76 -2.83 9.19
N ALA A 185 -6.94 -2.84 7.87
CA ALA A 185 -8.13 -3.42 7.25
C ALA A 185 -8.25 -4.93 7.53
N LEU A 186 -7.14 -5.68 7.38
CA LEU A 186 -7.09 -7.10 7.72
C LEU A 186 -7.39 -7.34 9.21
N ALA A 187 -6.83 -6.54 10.12
CA ALA A 187 -7.07 -6.61 11.56
C ALA A 187 -8.58 -6.54 11.87
N THR A 188 -9.24 -5.53 11.31
CA THR A 188 -10.68 -5.30 11.50
C THR A 188 -11.53 -6.46 10.95
N ALA A 189 -11.12 -7.04 9.82
CA ALA A 189 -11.81 -8.19 9.24
C ALA A 189 -11.60 -9.48 10.03
N LEU A 190 -10.37 -9.74 10.49
CA LEU A 190 -10.02 -10.96 11.20
C LEU A 190 -10.73 -11.07 12.55
N LYS A 191 -11.08 -9.95 13.22
CA LYS A 191 -11.96 -9.93 14.42
C LYS A 191 -13.26 -10.74 14.25
N HIS A 192 -13.75 -10.90 13.02
CA HIS A 192 -14.97 -11.66 12.70
C HIS A 192 -14.76 -13.17 12.47
N ASN A 193 -13.52 -13.66 12.64
CA ASN A 193 -13.13 -15.06 12.45
C ASN A 193 -12.58 -15.64 13.77
N PRO A 194 -13.43 -15.90 14.77
CA PRO A 194 -13.00 -16.30 16.12
C PRO A 194 -12.33 -17.68 16.20
N ASN A 195 -12.46 -18.49 15.14
CA ASN A 195 -11.85 -19.83 15.05
C ASN A 195 -10.46 -19.80 14.38
N LEU A 196 -9.88 -18.61 14.14
CA LEU A 196 -8.56 -18.48 13.55
C LEU A 196 -7.51 -19.10 14.50
N GLN A 197 -6.74 -20.03 13.96
CA GLN A 197 -5.69 -20.79 14.64
C GLN A 197 -4.29 -20.41 14.15
N LEU A 198 -4.15 -20.00 12.89
CA LEU A 198 -2.87 -19.61 12.33
C LEU A 198 -3.01 -18.29 11.55
N LEU A 199 -2.18 -17.32 11.93
CA LEU A 199 -2.03 -16.07 11.20
C LEU A 199 -0.56 -15.84 10.84
N ASN A 200 -0.26 -15.85 9.54
CA ASN A 200 1.07 -15.58 9.02
C ASN A 200 1.00 -14.42 8.02
N LEU A 201 1.59 -13.28 8.42
CA LEU A 201 1.71 -12.06 7.63
C LEU A 201 3.18 -11.66 7.44
N ASN A 202 4.12 -12.59 7.60
CA ASN A 202 5.57 -12.35 7.51
C ASN A 202 5.98 -11.56 6.26
N ASP A 203 6.95 -10.66 6.38
CA ASP A 203 7.49 -9.85 5.28
C ASP A 203 6.36 -9.02 4.62
N ASN A 204 5.74 -8.19 5.46
CA ASN A 204 4.78 -7.12 5.15
C ASN A 204 4.96 -6.01 6.17
N THR A 205 4.78 -4.76 5.79
CA THR A 205 5.12 -3.61 6.64
C THR A 205 3.97 -3.20 7.56
N PHE A 206 4.04 -3.56 8.83
CA PHE A 206 3.01 -3.19 9.82
C PHE A 206 3.14 -1.75 10.27
N THR A 207 4.38 -1.29 10.49
CA THR A 207 4.72 -0.09 11.26
C THR A 207 4.07 -0.12 12.66
N LYS A 208 4.19 0.98 13.40
CA LYS A 208 3.52 1.15 14.70
C LYS A 208 2.00 1.05 14.58
N ARG A 209 1.38 1.76 13.62
CA ARG A 209 -0.08 1.87 13.47
C ARG A 209 -0.72 0.50 13.16
N GLY A 210 -0.17 -0.23 12.19
CA GLY A 210 -0.70 -1.55 11.82
C GLY A 210 -0.50 -2.59 12.93
N SER A 211 0.59 -2.49 13.69
CA SER A 211 0.86 -3.37 14.83
C SER A 211 -0.13 -3.17 15.97
N ILE A 212 -0.45 -1.93 16.33
CA ILE A 212 -1.46 -1.62 17.35
C ILE A 212 -2.84 -2.14 16.90
N ALA A 213 -3.24 -1.88 15.66
CA ALA A 213 -4.51 -2.36 15.12
C ALA A 213 -4.60 -3.90 15.14
N MET A 214 -3.50 -4.58 14.79
CA MET A 214 -3.46 -6.04 14.82
C MET A 214 -3.45 -6.60 16.25
N ALA A 215 -2.75 -5.95 17.19
CA ALA A 215 -2.79 -6.31 18.61
C ALA A 215 -4.21 -6.24 19.18
N GLU A 216 -5.00 -5.20 18.84
CA GLU A 216 -6.41 -5.13 19.22
C GLU A 216 -7.25 -6.25 18.60
N ALA A 217 -6.99 -6.63 17.34
CA ALA A 217 -7.70 -7.71 16.68
C ALA A 217 -7.44 -9.06 17.34
N ILE A 218 -6.19 -9.34 17.68
CA ILE A 218 -5.74 -10.60 18.28
C ILE A 218 -6.41 -10.86 19.64
N ARG A 219 -6.77 -9.81 20.40
CA ARG A 219 -7.53 -9.97 21.67
C ARG A 219 -8.85 -10.73 21.50
N HIS A 220 -9.44 -10.70 20.30
CA HIS A 220 -10.68 -11.42 19.99
C HIS A 220 -10.45 -12.83 19.43
N LEU A 221 -9.21 -13.22 19.15
CA LEU A 221 -8.84 -14.45 18.45
C LEU A 221 -8.29 -15.50 19.42
N GLN A 222 -9.13 -15.93 20.37
CA GLN A 222 -8.72 -16.80 21.47
C GLN A 222 -8.25 -18.21 21.06
N CYS A 223 -8.53 -18.63 19.82
CA CYS A 223 -8.13 -19.92 19.27
C CYS A 223 -6.76 -19.90 18.55
N LEU A 224 -6.09 -18.74 18.49
CA LEU A 224 -4.80 -18.61 17.81
C LEU A 224 -3.73 -19.46 18.49
N LYS A 225 -3.04 -20.25 17.67
CA LYS A 225 -1.93 -21.13 18.02
C LYS A 225 -0.61 -20.66 17.44
N VAL A 226 -0.63 -20.03 16.27
CA VAL A 226 0.58 -19.60 15.58
C VAL A 226 0.39 -18.18 15.07
N ILE A 227 1.27 -17.29 15.49
CA ILE A 227 1.35 -15.91 15.04
C ILE A 227 2.74 -15.71 14.45
N ASN A 228 2.79 -15.37 13.16
CA ASN A 228 4.04 -15.07 12.48
C ASN A 228 3.98 -13.69 11.83
N PHE A 229 4.67 -12.75 12.45
CA PHE A 229 4.92 -11.38 12.00
C PHE A 229 6.43 -11.12 11.88
N GLY A 230 7.19 -12.13 11.45
CA GLY A 230 8.60 -11.95 11.14
C GLY A 230 8.78 -10.99 9.96
N ASP A 231 9.82 -10.16 10.00
CA ASP A 231 10.14 -9.17 8.98
C ASP A 231 8.95 -8.22 8.71
N CYS A 232 8.25 -7.82 9.78
CA CYS A 232 7.05 -6.99 9.68
C CYS A 232 7.22 -5.54 10.12
N LEU A 233 8.40 -5.12 10.58
CA LEU A 233 8.62 -3.79 11.14
C LEU A 233 7.56 -3.46 12.22
N VAL A 234 7.43 -4.37 13.19
CA VAL A 234 6.42 -4.28 14.25
C VAL A 234 6.66 -3.05 15.13
N ARG A 235 7.93 -2.64 15.26
CA ARG A 235 8.44 -1.57 16.13
C ARG A 235 8.20 -1.89 17.62
N SER A 236 8.95 -1.23 18.49
CA SER A 236 8.87 -1.42 19.95
C SER A 236 7.47 -1.21 20.54
N GLU A 237 6.76 -0.16 20.11
CA GLU A 237 5.40 0.12 20.60
C GLU A 237 4.39 -0.96 20.17
N GLY A 238 4.50 -1.44 18.93
CA GLY A 238 3.66 -2.53 18.42
C GLY A 238 3.89 -3.83 19.18
N ALA A 239 5.15 -4.14 19.51
CA ALA A 239 5.52 -5.29 20.32
C ALA A 239 4.96 -5.21 21.74
N ILE A 240 4.98 -4.02 22.36
CA ILE A 240 4.35 -3.79 23.68
C ILE A 240 2.82 -3.97 23.61
N ALA A 241 2.17 -3.46 22.55
CA ALA A 241 0.74 -3.64 22.35
C ALA A 241 0.37 -5.13 22.18
N LEU A 242 1.15 -5.87 21.39
CA LEU A 242 1.02 -7.32 21.25
C LEU A 242 1.22 -8.04 22.58
N ALA A 243 2.23 -7.66 23.37
CA ALA A 243 2.47 -8.19 24.70
C ALA A 243 1.26 -7.96 25.64
N GLY A 244 0.60 -6.80 25.54
CA GLY A 244 -0.67 -6.55 26.24
C GLY A 244 -1.76 -7.56 25.84
N ALA A 245 -1.94 -7.78 24.54
CA ALA A 245 -2.90 -8.76 24.03
C ALA A 245 -2.58 -10.21 24.45
N LEU A 246 -1.30 -10.59 24.51
CA LEU A 246 -0.85 -11.90 25.00
C LEU A 246 -1.17 -12.11 26.49
N ARG A 247 -1.11 -11.05 27.32
CA ARG A 247 -1.47 -11.13 28.74
C ARG A 247 -2.96 -11.29 28.95
N GLU A 248 -3.78 -10.62 28.14
CA GLU A 248 -5.23 -10.65 28.23
C GLU A 248 -5.87 -11.93 27.66
N GLY A 249 -5.24 -12.57 26.67
CA GLY A 249 -5.82 -13.71 25.95
C GLY A 249 -4.79 -14.58 25.24
N LEU A 250 -5.25 -15.56 24.44
CA LEU A 250 -4.45 -16.57 23.71
C LEU A 250 -3.89 -17.71 24.58
N PRO A 251 -4.76 -18.55 25.17
CA PRO A 251 -4.31 -19.68 25.99
C PRO A 251 -3.60 -20.78 25.17
N PHE A 252 -3.91 -20.91 23.87
CA PHE A 252 -3.44 -21.99 23.01
C PHE A 252 -2.25 -21.61 22.13
N LEU A 253 -1.60 -20.48 22.40
CA LEU A 253 -0.48 -19.99 21.59
C LEU A 253 0.72 -20.93 21.73
N ARG A 254 1.20 -21.44 20.59
CA ARG A 254 2.33 -22.36 20.44
C ARG A 254 3.55 -21.70 19.82
N GLU A 255 3.35 -20.85 18.82
CA GLU A 255 4.45 -20.15 18.15
C GLU A 255 4.13 -18.66 18.04
N LEU A 256 5.07 -17.84 18.51
CA LEU A 256 5.10 -16.40 18.30
C LEU A 256 6.41 -16.04 17.60
N ASN A 257 6.32 -15.52 16.39
CA ASN A 257 7.46 -15.01 15.65
C ASN A 257 7.31 -13.49 15.44
N LEU A 258 8.24 -12.73 16.02
CA LEU A 258 8.42 -11.28 15.87
C LEU A 258 9.89 -10.97 15.48
N SER A 259 10.52 -11.86 14.70
CA SER A 259 11.88 -11.65 14.21
C SER A 259 11.96 -10.47 13.24
N PHE A 260 13.09 -9.78 13.12
CA PHE A 260 13.27 -8.67 12.15
C PHE A 260 12.15 -7.62 12.26
N GLY A 261 11.86 -7.21 13.49
CA GLY A 261 10.76 -6.31 13.82
C GLY A 261 11.19 -4.92 14.29
N GLU A 262 12.50 -4.65 14.37
CA GLU A 262 13.10 -3.46 15.01
C GLU A 262 12.54 -3.21 16.42
N ILE A 263 12.61 -4.26 17.25
CA ILE A 263 12.18 -4.23 18.64
C ILE A 263 13.39 -3.94 19.53
N CYS A 264 13.29 -2.92 20.37
CA CYS A 264 14.33 -2.58 21.36
C CYS A 264 14.27 -3.51 22.58
N GLU A 265 15.37 -3.56 23.35
CA GLU A 265 15.48 -4.34 24.59
C GLU A 265 14.26 -4.20 25.52
N ALA A 266 13.87 -2.97 25.85
CA ALA A 266 12.77 -2.72 26.79
C ALA A 266 11.46 -3.36 26.35
N ALA A 267 11.15 -3.32 25.05
CA ALA A 267 9.96 -3.95 24.48
C ALA A 267 10.09 -5.49 24.44
N ALA A 268 11.27 -6.02 24.12
CA ALA A 268 11.55 -7.45 24.13
C ALA A 268 11.33 -8.07 25.51
N VAL A 269 11.82 -7.42 26.57
CA VAL A 269 11.60 -7.84 27.97
C VAL A 269 10.11 -7.85 28.32
N VAL A 270 9.33 -6.90 27.79
CA VAL A 270 7.88 -6.84 28.01
C VAL A 270 7.16 -8.00 27.32
N VAL A 271 7.57 -8.38 26.11
CA VAL A 271 7.08 -9.55 25.37
C VAL A 271 7.45 -10.85 26.10
N ALA A 272 8.70 -11.00 26.53
CA ALA A 272 9.17 -12.16 27.30
C ALA A 272 8.41 -12.33 28.63
N LYS A 273 8.11 -11.23 29.32
CA LYS A 273 7.24 -11.28 30.51
C LYS A 273 5.78 -11.60 30.18
N ALA A 274 5.31 -11.28 28.98
CA ALA A 274 3.92 -11.53 28.57
C ALA A 274 3.66 -12.98 28.15
N VAL A 275 4.68 -13.71 27.68
CA VAL A 275 4.56 -15.14 27.39
C VAL A 275 4.51 -16.01 28.66
N ARG A 276 4.84 -15.44 29.83
CA ARG A 276 4.73 -16.13 31.11
C ARG A 276 3.30 -16.64 31.34
N GLY A 277 3.17 -17.95 31.57
CA GLY A 277 1.88 -18.60 31.81
C GLY A 277 1.20 -19.19 30.58
N LYS A 278 1.84 -19.13 29.39
CA LYS A 278 1.41 -19.89 28.20
C LYS A 278 1.97 -21.30 28.26
N ALA A 279 1.15 -22.26 28.70
CA ALA A 279 1.57 -23.65 28.89
C ALA A 279 1.87 -24.39 27.58
N ASP A 280 1.21 -23.98 26.48
CA ASP A 280 1.33 -24.62 25.17
C ASP A 280 2.41 -23.97 24.28
N LEU A 281 3.15 -22.97 24.78
CA LEU A 281 4.15 -22.26 23.98
C LEU A 281 5.33 -23.20 23.69
N GLU A 282 5.62 -23.38 22.40
CA GLU A 282 6.70 -24.24 21.88
C GLU A 282 7.84 -23.40 21.29
N LYS A 283 7.56 -22.17 20.82
CA LYS A 283 8.55 -21.32 20.17
C LYS A 283 8.25 -19.82 20.32
N LEU A 284 9.27 -19.05 20.73
CA LEU A 284 9.32 -17.59 20.70
C LEU A 284 10.51 -17.15 19.85
N ASP A 285 10.24 -16.57 18.68
CA ASP A 285 11.27 -16.09 17.75
C ASP A 285 11.37 -14.56 17.84
N LEU A 286 12.53 -14.09 18.29
CA LEU A 286 12.86 -12.68 18.48
C LEU A 286 14.18 -12.30 17.76
N ASN A 287 14.68 -13.15 16.86
CA ASN A 287 15.93 -12.92 16.13
C ASN A 287 15.86 -11.64 15.26
N GLY A 288 16.99 -11.00 14.93
CA GLY A 288 16.97 -9.90 13.95
C GLY A 288 16.44 -8.57 14.48
N ASN A 289 16.39 -8.37 15.79
CA ASN A 289 15.89 -7.14 16.41
C ASN A 289 17.04 -6.29 16.94
N CYS A 290 16.74 -5.17 17.62
CA CYS A 290 17.73 -4.20 18.05
C CYS A 290 17.92 -4.25 19.57
N PHE A 291 18.45 -5.35 20.11
CA PHE A 291 18.61 -5.53 21.56
C PHE A 291 19.98 -5.08 22.07
N GLY A 292 21.04 -5.24 21.27
CA GLY A 292 22.42 -5.15 21.74
C GLY A 292 22.83 -6.39 22.56
N GLU A 293 24.14 -6.48 22.86
CA GLU A 293 24.69 -7.61 23.65
C GLU A 293 24.09 -7.67 25.06
N GLU A 294 23.95 -6.51 25.73
CA GLU A 294 23.36 -6.41 27.08
C GLU A 294 21.88 -6.81 27.08
N GLY A 295 21.11 -6.36 26.06
CA GLY A 295 19.71 -6.70 25.95
C GLY A 295 19.45 -8.18 25.64
N CYS A 296 20.35 -8.82 24.88
CA CYS A 296 20.32 -10.27 24.66
C CYS A 296 20.54 -11.05 25.96
N GLU A 297 21.44 -10.59 26.84
CA GLU A 297 21.69 -11.21 28.15
C GLU A 297 20.49 -11.01 29.08
N ALA A 298 19.93 -9.80 29.14
CA ALA A 298 18.73 -9.50 29.91
C ALA A 298 17.52 -10.34 29.45
N LEU A 299 17.35 -10.55 28.14
CA LEU A 299 16.29 -11.38 27.60
C LEU A 299 16.46 -12.85 28.00
N LYS A 300 17.70 -13.37 27.99
CA LYS A 300 18.01 -14.73 28.46
C LYS A 300 17.69 -14.89 29.95
N GLU A 301 18.14 -13.96 30.80
CA GLU A 301 17.85 -13.99 32.24
C GLU A 301 16.33 -13.98 32.51
N VAL A 302 15.57 -13.18 31.76
CA VAL A 302 14.11 -13.15 31.88
C VAL A 302 13.51 -14.48 31.44
N MET A 303 13.95 -15.08 30.34
CA MET A 303 13.44 -16.37 29.85
C MET A 303 13.82 -17.53 30.79
N GLU A 304 15.01 -17.50 31.41
CA GLU A 304 15.42 -18.40 32.49
C GLU A 304 14.49 -18.25 33.70
N SER A 305 14.20 -17.01 34.13
CA SER A 305 13.26 -16.75 35.25
C SER A 305 11.84 -17.25 34.97
N VAL A 306 11.48 -17.38 33.69
CA VAL A 306 10.17 -17.87 33.22
C VAL A 306 10.22 -19.39 32.95
N ASN A 307 11.37 -20.06 33.11
CA ASN A 307 11.63 -21.47 32.76
C ASN A 307 11.29 -21.81 31.30
N MET A 308 11.57 -20.89 30.38
CA MET A 308 11.27 -21.01 28.94
C MET A 308 12.53 -20.85 28.06
N GLU A 309 13.71 -21.15 28.60
CA GLU A 309 15.00 -21.01 27.92
C GLU A 309 15.07 -21.76 26.58
N ASP A 310 14.55 -22.99 26.53
CA ASP A 310 14.55 -23.84 25.33
C ASP A 310 13.59 -23.36 24.22
N LEU A 311 12.70 -22.43 24.53
CA LEU A 311 11.68 -21.93 23.59
C LEU A 311 12.15 -20.72 22.79
N LEU A 312 13.21 -20.05 23.24
CA LEU A 312 13.75 -18.87 22.58
C LEU A 312 14.49 -19.27 21.30
N GLY A 313 14.15 -18.62 20.19
CA GLY A 313 14.86 -18.75 18.92
C GLY A 313 16.32 -18.27 19.02
N SER A 314 17.10 -18.51 17.96
CA SER A 314 18.46 -17.95 17.86
C SER A 314 18.39 -16.43 17.95
N LEU A 315 19.31 -15.81 18.69
CA LEU A 315 19.51 -14.35 18.72
C LEU A 315 20.81 -13.95 18.01
N SER A 316 21.22 -14.74 17.01
CA SER A 316 22.50 -14.58 16.33
C SER A 316 22.56 -13.36 15.41
N ASP A 317 21.41 -12.90 14.94
CA ASP A 317 21.29 -11.86 13.92
C ASP A 317 20.83 -10.53 14.55
N ASP A 318 21.09 -10.30 15.84
CA ASP A 318 20.78 -9.02 16.49
C ASP A 318 21.46 -7.85 15.75
N GLU A 319 20.67 -6.85 15.38
CA GLU A 319 21.10 -5.68 14.59
C GLU A 319 21.78 -4.60 15.46
N GLY A 320 21.88 -4.81 16.78
CA GLY A 320 22.58 -3.93 17.72
C GLY A 320 21.69 -2.87 18.37
N GLU A 321 22.30 -1.79 18.86
CA GLU A 321 21.56 -0.66 19.44
C GLU A 321 20.82 0.13 18.33
N PRO A 322 19.62 0.64 18.60
CA PRO A 322 18.93 1.50 17.65
C PRO A 322 19.77 2.76 17.37
N ASP A 323 19.96 3.11 16.10
CA ASP A 323 20.59 4.38 15.74
C ASP A 323 19.69 5.53 16.26
N ASP A 324 20.22 6.41 17.12
CA ASP A 324 19.51 7.58 17.69
C ASP A 324 18.98 8.57 16.63
N ASP A 325 19.32 8.36 15.34
CA ASP A 325 18.91 9.20 14.20
C ASP A 325 17.60 8.72 13.52
N ASP A 326 17.03 7.58 13.92
CA ASP A 326 15.76 7.06 13.39
C ASP A 326 14.53 7.52 14.23
N GLU A 327 14.48 8.81 14.55
CA GLU A 327 13.18 9.49 14.71
C GLU A 327 12.51 9.49 13.33
N GLU A 328 11.95 8.34 12.93
CA GLU A 328 11.07 8.28 11.75
C GLU A 328 9.98 9.33 11.97
N GLU A 329 10.05 10.43 11.21
CA GLU A 329 8.93 11.32 11.00
C GLU A 329 7.77 10.42 10.53
N GLU A 330 6.90 10.04 11.47
CA GLU A 330 5.62 9.44 11.15
C GLU A 330 4.96 10.46 10.21
N GLU A 331 4.95 10.17 8.90
CA GLU A 331 4.04 10.85 7.99
C GLU A 331 2.64 10.57 8.58
N GLU A 332 2.08 11.56 9.25
CA GLU A 332 0.69 11.59 9.64
C GLU A 332 -0.10 11.44 8.33
N ASP A 333 -0.42 10.20 7.95
CA ASP A 333 -1.46 9.97 6.96
C ASP A 333 -2.74 10.53 7.60
N GLU A 334 -3.13 11.75 7.18
CA GLU A 334 -4.40 12.38 7.47
C GLU A 334 -5.53 11.45 6.97
N ASP A 335 -5.95 10.52 7.81
CA ASP A 335 -7.21 9.81 7.62
C ASP A 335 -8.35 10.79 7.95
N GLU A 336 -8.95 11.37 6.90
CA GLU A 336 -10.24 12.06 6.99
C GLU A 336 -11.33 11.08 7.47
N GLU A 337 -11.51 10.94 8.78
CA GLU A 337 -12.77 10.45 9.35
C GLU A 337 -13.66 11.63 9.76
N ASP A 338 -14.64 11.92 8.89
CA ASP A 338 -15.80 12.76 9.18
C ASP A 338 -16.50 12.31 10.48
N THR A 339 -16.30 13.04 11.57
CA THR A 339 -17.30 13.15 12.64
C THR A 339 -17.34 14.58 13.18
N GLU A 340 -18.46 15.26 12.93
CA GLU A 340 -18.81 16.52 13.58
C GLU A 340 -18.92 16.32 15.11
N GLU A 341 -18.20 17.10 15.91
CA GLU A 341 -18.78 17.86 17.02
C GLU A 341 -17.79 18.86 17.65
N ASN A 342 -18.35 19.98 18.08
CA ASN A 342 -17.71 21.20 18.59
C ASN A 342 -16.87 21.01 19.87
N GLY A 343 -15.83 21.85 20.05
CA GLY A 343 -15.52 22.42 21.38
C GLY A 343 -14.05 22.55 21.80
N VAL A 344 -13.42 23.67 21.43
CA VAL A 344 -12.59 24.60 22.25
C VAL A 344 -11.67 24.07 23.38
N ASN A 345 -10.43 24.62 23.38
CA ASN A 345 -9.31 24.62 24.34
C ASN A 345 -8.30 23.48 24.14
N GLY A 346 -6.98 23.66 24.01
CA GLY A 346 -6.10 24.80 24.31
C GLY A 346 -5.00 24.34 25.27
N ALA A 347 -3.78 24.06 24.79
CA ALA A 347 -2.56 24.05 25.61
C ALA A 347 -1.30 23.99 24.74
N LYS A 348 -0.34 24.85 25.10
CA LYS A 348 1.01 25.05 24.57
C LYS A 348 1.89 23.80 24.59
N TYR A 349 2.78 23.68 23.61
CA TYR A 349 4.16 23.26 23.86
C TYR A 349 5.14 24.27 23.26
N VAL A 350 6.17 24.52 24.06
CA VAL A 350 7.31 25.42 23.84
C VAL A 350 8.44 24.55 23.28
N ILE A 351 9.11 24.99 22.22
CA ILE A 351 10.46 24.51 21.89
C ILE A 351 11.35 25.73 21.66
N GLU A 352 12.48 25.70 22.35
CA GLU A 352 13.49 26.74 22.48
C GLU A 352 14.31 26.88 21.19
N GLU A 353 14.57 28.13 20.79
CA GLU A 353 15.54 28.50 19.75
C GLU A 353 16.96 28.55 20.31
N LYS A 354 17.97 28.28 19.45
CA LYS A 354 19.35 28.77 19.61
C LYS A 354 19.83 29.53 18.37
N GLU A 355 19.77 30.86 18.50
CA GLU A 355 20.71 31.95 18.12
C GLU A 355 21.18 32.19 16.65
N ASP A 356 20.52 33.17 15.99
CA ASP A 356 20.96 34.46 15.33
C ASP A 356 22.44 34.70 14.84
N PRO A 357 22.74 35.62 13.86
CA PRO A 357 22.10 36.94 13.68
C PRO A 357 21.94 37.54 12.24
N HIS A 358 20.98 38.47 12.16
CA HIS A 358 20.90 39.68 11.30
C HIS A 358 20.21 39.61 9.91
N CYS A 359 19.04 40.27 9.84
CA CYS A 359 18.31 40.79 8.66
C CYS A 359 17.59 39.81 7.70
N GLY A 360 17.23 38.61 8.15
CA GLY A 360 16.49 37.61 7.33
C GLY A 360 15.12 37.15 7.87
N SER A 361 14.71 37.55 9.07
CA SER A 361 13.70 36.80 9.84
C SER A 361 12.26 36.88 9.33
N GLU A 362 11.83 37.94 8.64
CA GLU A 362 10.40 38.14 8.31
C GLU A 362 9.91 37.30 7.12
N LEU A 363 10.70 37.16 6.04
CA LEU A 363 10.31 36.33 4.88
C LEU A 363 10.48 34.83 5.19
N THR A 364 11.55 34.47 5.91
CA THR A 364 11.76 33.08 6.35
C THR A 364 10.67 32.64 7.32
N SER A 365 10.23 33.52 8.24
CA SER A 365 9.06 33.30 9.11
C SER A 365 7.76 33.10 8.32
N PHE A 366 7.58 33.83 7.21
CA PHE A 366 6.44 33.60 6.30
C PHE A 366 6.55 32.27 5.54
N LEU A 367 7.73 31.91 5.03
CA LEU A 367 7.95 30.67 4.29
C LEU A 367 7.83 29.40 5.16
N ILE A 368 8.06 29.53 6.48
CA ILE A 368 7.83 28.49 7.47
C ILE A 368 6.33 28.37 7.82
N SER A 369 5.60 29.48 7.88
CA SER A 369 4.16 29.50 8.22
C SER A 369 3.42 30.54 7.37
N PRO A 370 2.96 30.16 6.15
CA PRO A 370 2.34 31.08 5.21
C PRO A 370 0.92 31.45 5.65
N SER A 371 0.66 32.74 5.88
CA SER A 371 -0.68 33.25 6.23
C SER A 371 -0.99 34.58 5.53
N ALA A 372 -2.28 34.82 5.24
CA ALA A 372 -2.73 36.00 4.51
C ALA A 372 -2.42 37.30 5.27
N GLU A 373 -2.54 37.27 6.59
CA GLU A 373 -2.26 38.40 7.48
C GLU A 373 -0.77 38.78 7.47
N LYS A 374 0.13 37.78 7.48
CA LYS A 374 1.58 37.98 7.38
C LYS A 374 2.00 38.50 6.00
N LEU A 375 1.33 38.05 4.94
CA LEU A 375 1.59 38.52 3.57
C LEU A 375 1.20 39.99 3.39
N ILE A 376 0.07 40.41 3.97
CA ILE A 376 -0.37 41.81 3.97
C ILE A 376 0.56 42.67 4.84
N SER A 377 0.98 42.19 6.02
CA SER A 377 1.84 42.95 6.94
C SER A 377 3.23 43.27 6.36
N LEU A 378 3.72 42.47 5.41
CA LEU A 378 4.99 42.71 4.70
C LEU A 378 4.92 43.92 3.74
N GLY A 379 3.72 44.35 3.33
CA GLY A 379 3.48 45.59 2.60
C GLY A 379 4.38 45.78 1.37
N ALA A 380 4.84 47.02 1.13
CA ALA A 380 5.66 47.39 -0.04
C ALA A 380 7.09 46.79 -0.05
N ARG A 381 7.54 46.20 1.06
CA ARG A 381 8.87 45.56 1.17
C ARG A 381 8.89 44.12 0.63
N ARG A 382 7.72 43.52 0.39
CA ARG A 382 7.58 42.13 -0.11
C ARG A 382 8.37 41.88 -1.40
N ILE A 383 8.30 42.79 -2.36
CA ILE A 383 8.96 42.64 -3.67
C ILE A 383 10.49 42.69 -3.49
N GLN A 384 10.99 43.62 -2.68
CA GLN A 384 12.42 43.77 -2.40
C GLN A 384 12.99 42.57 -1.64
N LEU A 385 12.23 42.01 -0.69
CA LEU A 385 12.66 40.84 0.08
C LEU A 385 12.69 39.57 -0.78
N ILE A 386 11.71 39.37 -1.67
CA ILE A 386 11.69 38.26 -2.63
C ILE A 386 12.86 38.40 -3.61
N GLU A 387 13.14 39.62 -4.09
CA GLU A 387 14.27 39.87 -4.99
C GLU A 387 15.63 39.67 -4.32
N GLN A 388 15.78 39.92 -3.01
CA GLN A 388 17.07 39.78 -2.32
C GLN A 388 17.33 38.38 -1.76
N GLN A 389 16.29 37.68 -1.31
CA GLN A 389 16.45 36.43 -0.53
C GLN A 389 16.20 35.16 -1.34
N VAL A 390 15.54 35.25 -2.50
CA VAL A 390 15.32 34.08 -3.37
C VAL A 390 16.47 33.93 -4.35
N ASP A 391 17.28 32.89 -4.13
CA ASP A 391 18.29 32.44 -5.08
C ASP A 391 17.59 31.80 -6.30
N VAL A 392 17.75 32.44 -7.45
CA VAL A 392 17.12 32.03 -8.72
C VAL A 392 17.89 30.87 -9.38
N SER A 393 19.03 30.48 -8.81
CA SER A 393 19.84 29.36 -9.29
C SER A 393 19.25 28.00 -8.91
N ASP A 394 18.41 27.96 -7.87
CA ASP A 394 17.78 26.76 -7.33
C ASP A 394 16.30 26.70 -7.72
N ALA A 395 15.99 26.01 -8.82
CA ALA A 395 14.65 25.93 -9.38
C ALA A 395 13.61 25.30 -8.43
N SER A 396 14.04 24.40 -7.53
CA SER A 396 13.16 23.72 -6.57
C SER A 396 12.67 24.69 -5.50
N LYS A 397 13.59 25.48 -4.92
CA LYS A 397 13.23 26.53 -3.96
C LYS A 397 12.36 27.61 -4.56
N VAL A 398 12.61 28.01 -5.81
CA VAL A 398 11.79 28.99 -6.51
C VAL A 398 10.37 28.46 -6.72
N SER A 399 10.20 27.20 -7.13
CA SER A 399 8.87 26.59 -7.26
C SER A 399 8.16 26.46 -5.91
N ASP A 400 8.88 26.16 -4.84
CA ASP A 400 8.29 26.06 -3.50
C ASP A 400 7.83 27.41 -2.97
N VAL A 401 8.62 28.47 -3.16
CA VAL A 401 8.24 29.85 -2.81
C VAL A 401 7.01 30.29 -3.61
N PHE A 402 6.96 29.98 -4.91
CA PHE A 402 5.80 30.27 -5.74
C PHE A 402 4.53 29.57 -5.23
N LEU A 403 4.61 28.28 -4.91
CA LEU A 403 3.49 27.50 -4.40
C LEU A 403 3.04 27.98 -3.01
N LYS A 404 3.98 28.29 -2.11
CA LYS A 404 3.69 28.82 -0.76
C LYS A 404 3.05 30.21 -0.78
N ILE A 405 3.39 31.07 -1.74
CA ILE A 405 2.72 32.39 -1.88
C ILE A 405 1.32 32.21 -2.45
N SER A 406 1.16 31.34 -3.45
CA SER A 406 -0.12 31.12 -4.12
C SER A 406 -1.11 30.24 -3.34
N SER A 407 -0.64 29.49 -2.34
CA SER A 407 -1.50 28.70 -1.43
C SER A 407 -2.30 29.57 -0.45
N VAL A 408 -1.85 30.80 -0.19
CA VAL A 408 -2.49 31.76 0.73
C VAL A 408 -3.72 32.45 0.11
N TYR A 409 -4.14 32.02 -1.07
CA TYR A 409 -5.25 32.62 -1.82
C TYR A 409 -6.56 32.60 -1.03
N LYS A 410 -7.13 33.79 -0.82
CA LYS A 410 -8.48 34.02 -0.29
C LYS A 410 -9.27 34.94 -1.23
N ASP A 411 -10.59 34.91 -1.15
CA ASP A 411 -11.46 35.69 -2.06
C ASP A 411 -11.44 37.23 -1.83
N GLU A 412 -10.59 37.71 -0.93
CA GLU A 412 -10.42 39.12 -0.60
C GLU A 412 -9.54 39.87 -1.62
N PRO A 413 -9.94 41.07 -2.10
CA PRO A 413 -9.26 41.78 -3.17
C PRO A 413 -7.84 42.22 -2.81
N GLU A 414 -7.60 42.58 -1.55
CA GLU A 414 -6.29 43.03 -1.05
C GLU A 414 -5.26 41.88 -1.03
N VAL A 415 -5.69 40.70 -0.60
CA VAL A 415 -4.88 39.47 -0.59
C VAL A 415 -4.56 39.04 -2.02
N LYS A 416 -5.57 39.03 -2.92
CA LYS A 416 -5.37 38.68 -4.33
C LYS A 416 -4.34 39.57 -5.01
N GLN A 417 -4.41 40.87 -4.78
CA GLN A 417 -3.46 41.82 -5.37
C GLN A 417 -2.04 41.60 -4.83
N ALA A 418 -1.89 41.39 -3.52
CA ALA A 418 -0.59 41.12 -2.92
C ALA A 418 0.06 39.81 -3.42
N ILE A 419 -0.74 38.76 -3.62
CA ILE A 419 -0.29 37.49 -4.19
C ILE A 419 0.19 37.70 -5.62
N PHE A 420 -0.63 38.30 -6.49
CA PHE A 420 -0.28 38.47 -7.90
C PHE A 420 0.95 39.34 -8.10
N GLU A 421 1.08 40.45 -7.37
CA GLU A 421 2.28 41.30 -7.46
C GLU A 421 3.55 40.57 -7.01
N SER A 422 3.44 39.71 -5.99
CA SER A 422 4.57 38.93 -5.46
C SER A 422 4.96 37.79 -6.42
N THR A 423 3.99 37.08 -6.99
CA THR A 423 4.25 36.02 -7.97
C THR A 423 4.78 36.58 -9.29
N ASP A 424 4.27 37.73 -9.74
CA ASP A 424 4.73 38.37 -10.97
C ASP A 424 6.18 38.87 -10.83
N ALA A 425 6.54 39.46 -9.69
CA ALA A 425 7.93 39.87 -9.41
C ALA A 425 8.90 38.67 -9.42
N LEU A 426 8.51 37.57 -8.78
CA LEU A 426 9.29 36.33 -8.75
C LEU A 426 9.50 35.77 -10.16
N LEU A 427 8.42 35.60 -10.92
CA LEU A 427 8.48 35.03 -12.27
C LEU A 427 9.21 35.93 -13.25
N LYS A 428 9.04 37.25 -13.14
CA LYS A 428 9.79 38.21 -13.95
C LYS A 428 11.30 38.09 -13.72
N LYS A 429 11.74 37.86 -12.47
CA LYS A 429 13.15 37.62 -12.13
C LYS A 429 13.65 36.29 -12.70
N VAL A 430 12.84 35.23 -12.61
CA VAL A 430 13.18 33.89 -13.16
C VAL A 430 13.36 33.95 -14.68
N PHE A 431 12.43 34.57 -15.40
CA PHE A 431 12.45 34.61 -16.85
C PHE A 431 13.42 35.65 -17.44
N SER A 432 13.88 36.63 -16.65
CA SER A 432 14.85 37.64 -17.11
C SER A 432 16.32 37.17 -17.05
N ASN A 433 16.63 36.07 -16.36
CA ASN A 433 18.02 35.63 -16.14
C ASN A 433 18.60 34.82 -17.30
N SER A 434 18.18 33.56 -17.43
CA SER A 434 18.72 32.63 -18.43
C SER A 434 17.65 31.65 -18.88
N TYR A 435 17.64 31.35 -20.18
CA TYR A 435 16.68 30.43 -20.79
C TYR A 435 16.71 29.03 -20.14
N SER A 436 17.88 28.58 -19.66
CA SER A 436 18.03 27.30 -18.95
C SER A 436 17.32 27.29 -17.58
N GLN A 437 17.28 28.44 -16.89
CA GLN A 437 16.63 28.53 -15.58
C GLN A 437 15.10 28.54 -15.72
N SER A 438 14.59 29.13 -16.80
CA SER A 438 13.17 29.09 -17.14
C SER A 438 12.65 27.66 -17.32
N TYR A 439 13.38 26.81 -18.03
CA TYR A 439 12.99 25.39 -18.19
C TYR A 439 13.15 24.58 -16.91
N SER A 440 14.20 24.83 -16.13
CA SER A 440 14.41 24.14 -14.86
C SER A 440 13.28 24.47 -13.87
N PHE A 441 12.88 25.75 -13.79
CA PHE A 441 11.75 26.19 -12.99
C PHE A 441 10.43 25.56 -13.44
N ILE A 442 10.07 25.63 -14.73
CA ILE A 442 8.82 25.06 -15.23
C ILE A 442 8.79 23.53 -15.04
N SER A 443 9.92 22.85 -15.25
CA SER A 443 10.01 21.40 -15.01
C SER A 443 9.80 21.08 -13.52
N SER A 444 10.43 21.84 -12.62
CA SER A 444 10.25 21.69 -11.16
C SER A 444 8.80 21.97 -10.75
N LEU A 445 8.20 23.02 -11.29
CA LEU A 445 6.81 23.39 -11.02
C LEU A 445 5.83 22.30 -11.47
N ILE A 446 6.02 21.72 -12.66
CA ILE A 446 5.18 20.65 -13.20
C ILE A 446 5.33 19.37 -12.35
N VAL A 447 6.54 19.08 -11.85
CA VAL A 447 6.79 17.97 -10.91
C VAL A 447 6.08 18.21 -9.58
N ASN A 448 6.21 19.41 -8.99
CA ASN A 448 5.59 19.77 -7.71
C ASN A 448 4.06 19.80 -7.81
N LEU A 449 3.48 20.17 -8.95
CA LEU A 449 2.04 20.09 -9.24
C LEU A 449 1.56 18.66 -9.56
N GLY A 450 2.46 17.66 -9.55
CA GLY A 450 2.11 16.26 -9.79
C GLY A 450 1.79 15.92 -11.24
N LEU A 451 2.09 16.82 -12.19
CA LEU A 451 1.84 16.66 -13.62
C LEU A 451 2.96 15.87 -14.34
N LEU A 452 4.13 15.74 -13.72
CA LEU A 452 5.25 14.94 -14.22
C LEU A 452 5.86 14.12 -13.07
N LYS A 453 6.33 12.90 -13.37
CA LYS A 453 6.99 12.05 -12.38
C LYS A 453 8.45 12.48 -12.22
N SER A 454 8.86 12.78 -10.98
CA SER A 454 10.27 13.03 -10.63
C SER A 454 11.08 11.72 -10.64
N GLU A 455 12.37 11.82 -10.96
CA GLU A 455 13.36 10.74 -10.72
C GLU A 455 13.79 10.69 -9.25
N ASP A 456 13.77 11.83 -8.54
CA ASP A 456 14.05 11.92 -7.12
C ASP A 456 12.79 11.66 -6.28
N LYS A 457 12.82 10.58 -5.51
CA LYS A 457 11.73 10.14 -4.61
C LYS A 457 11.50 11.07 -3.40
N LYS A 458 12.41 12.03 -3.16
CA LYS A 458 12.35 12.99 -2.04
C LYS A 458 11.49 14.22 -2.31
N ILE A 459 11.05 14.46 -3.56
CA ILE A 459 10.27 15.65 -3.92
C ILE A 459 8.80 15.44 -3.53
N LYS A 460 8.36 16.09 -2.44
CA LYS A 460 6.97 16.07 -1.96
C LYS A 460 6.07 16.82 -2.97
N LYS A 461 5.05 16.15 -3.49
CA LYS A 461 4.06 16.76 -4.40
C LYS A 461 3.10 17.62 -3.60
N VAL A 462 2.77 18.80 -4.10
CA VAL A 462 1.86 19.73 -3.43
C VAL A 462 0.43 19.46 -3.88
N ALA A 463 -0.52 19.42 -2.94
CA ALA A 463 -1.94 19.39 -3.25
C ALA A 463 -2.33 20.65 -4.04
N VAL A 464 -2.86 20.48 -5.25
CA VAL A 464 -3.13 21.62 -6.13
C VAL A 464 -4.36 22.38 -5.65
N LEU A 465 -4.14 23.62 -5.19
CA LEU A 465 -5.19 24.56 -4.81
C LEU A 465 -5.59 25.46 -6.00
N PRO A 466 -6.83 25.99 -6.05
CA PRO A 466 -7.26 26.92 -7.10
C PRO A 466 -6.37 28.16 -7.21
N GLY A 467 -5.82 28.63 -6.08
CA GLY A 467 -4.91 29.78 -6.02
C GLY A 467 -3.64 29.62 -6.85
N HIS A 468 -3.07 28.40 -6.90
CA HIS A 468 -1.89 28.09 -7.70
C HIS A 468 -2.16 28.28 -9.19
N LEU A 469 -3.31 27.82 -9.67
CA LEU A 469 -3.70 27.89 -11.08
C LEU A 469 -4.10 29.29 -11.51
N LEU A 470 -4.78 30.05 -10.65
CA LEU A 470 -5.16 31.44 -10.92
C LEU A 470 -3.96 32.39 -10.95
N ALA A 471 -2.97 32.18 -10.06
CA ALA A 471 -1.72 32.93 -10.10
C ALA A 471 -0.93 32.64 -11.38
N LEU A 472 -0.87 31.36 -11.80
CA LEU A 472 -0.27 30.98 -13.08
C LEU A 472 -1.02 31.54 -14.29
N GLU A 473 -2.35 31.58 -14.25
CA GLU A 473 -3.16 32.17 -15.32
C GLU A 473 -2.84 33.65 -15.50
N ARG A 474 -2.81 34.38 -14.37
CA ARG A 474 -2.50 35.80 -14.36
C ARG A 474 -1.10 36.07 -14.90
N ALA A 475 -0.11 35.29 -14.46
CA ALA A 475 1.27 35.42 -14.92
C ALA A 475 1.43 35.06 -16.40
N ALA A 476 0.77 34.00 -16.88
CA ALA A 476 0.79 33.58 -18.28
C ALA A 476 0.14 34.61 -19.23
N ALA A 477 -0.75 35.47 -18.72
CA ALA A 477 -1.31 36.59 -19.47
C ALA A 477 -0.37 37.80 -19.59
N GLN A 478 0.73 37.86 -18.83
CA GLN A 478 1.67 38.99 -18.84
C GLN A 478 2.72 38.84 -19.95
N GLU A 479 3.23 39.98 -20.42
CA GLU A 479 4.19 40.01 -21.54
C GLU A 479 5.54 39.35 -21.21
N PHE A 480 5.91 39.28 -19.93
CA PHE A 480 7.18 38.70 -19.49
C PHE A 480 7.19 37.16 -19.54
N PHE A 481 6.04 36.50 -19.73
CA PHE A 481 5.95 35.04 -19.77
C PHE A 481 6.31 34.51 -21.16
N PRO A 482 7.37 33.67 -21.30
CA PRO A 482 7.82 33.18 -22.61
C PRO A 482 6.80 32.22 -23.26
N GLU A 483 6.61 32.36 -24.58
CA GLU A 483 5.68 31.53 -25.37
C GLU A 483 6.05 30.04 -25.36
N ASP A 484 7.34 29.72 -25.43
CA ASP A 484 7.82 28.32 -25.41
C ASP A 484 7.47 27.61 -24.09
N GLN A 485 7.54 28.33 -22.97
CA GLN A 485 7.19 27.80 -21.65
C GLN A 485 5.67 27.65 -21.49
N ALA A 486 4.90 28.54 -22.10
CA ALA A 486 3.44 28.46 -22.12
C ALA A 486 2.97 27.20 -22.88
N GLY A 487 3.64 26.88 -24.00
CA GLY A 487 3.37 25.65 -24.76
C GLY A 487 3.65 24.37 -23.97
N VAL A 488 4.78 24.30 -23.25
CA VAL A 488 5.09 23.15 -22.39
C VAL A 488 4.03 22.99 -21.30
N LEU A 489 3.69 24.07 -20.59
CA LEU A 489 2.69 24.02 -19.51
C LEU A 489 1.29 23.62 -20.03
N GLN A 490 0.90 24.11 -21.20
CA GLN A 490 -0.38 23.78 -21.84
C GLN A 490 -0.51 22.27 -22.12
N GLU A 491 0.53 21.63 -22.61
CA GLU A 491 0.52 20.20 -22.96
C GLU A 491 0.33 19.33 -21.70
N PHE A 492 1.03 19.67 -20.61
CA PHE A 492 0.93 18.93 -19.34
C PHE A 492 -0.39 19.18 -18.60
N VAL A 493 -0.92 20.40 -18.64
CA VAL A 493 -2.25 20.72 -18.09
C VAL A 493 -3.37 20.03 -18.89
N SER A 494 -3.18 19.84 -20.19
CA SER A 494 -4.17 19.18 -21.06
C SER A 494 -4.19 17.65 -20.93
N ARG A 495 -3.04 17.02 -20.65
CA ARG A 495 -2.92 15.54 -20.56
C ARG A 495 -3.34 14.98 -19.18
N ASN A 496 -3.15 15.73 -18.11
CA ASN A 496 -3.28 15.23 -16.73
C ASN A 496 -4.55 15.74 -16.01
N GLY A 497 -5.71 15.61 -16.66
CA GLY A 497 -6.98 16.12 -16.14
C GLY A 497 -7.36 15.62 -14.74
N LYS A 498 -6.99 14.39 -14.38
CA LYS A 498 -7.32 13.74 -13.09
C LYS A 498 -6.65 14.39 -11.88
N VAL A 499 -5.43 14.93 -12.04
CA VAL A 499 -4.70 15.59 -10.93
C VAL A 499 -5.29 16.98 -10.62
N LEU A 500 -5.97 17.58 -11.61
CA LEU A 500 -6.56 18.92 -11.54
C LEU A 500 -8.09 18.89 -11.50
N GLU A 501 -8.71 17.74 -11.21
CA GLU A 501 -10.17 17.57 -11.19
C GLU A 501 -10.84 18.41 -10.08
N SER A 502 -10.19 18.56 -8.93
CA SER A 502 -10.65 19.39 -7.80
C SER A 502 -10.73 20.90 -8.14
N CYS A 503 -10.01 21.35 -9.18
CA CYS A 503 -9.88 22.75 -9.57
C CYS A 503 -10.32 23.01 -11.03
N CYS A 504 -11.36 22.32 -11.49
CA CYS A 504 -11.79 22.31 -12.91
C CYS A 504 -11.99 23.71 -13.53
N ASN A 505 -12.60 24.65 -12.79
CA ASN A 505 -12.85 26.02 -13.27
C ASN A 505 -11.55 26.82 -13.47
N ALA A 506 -10.62 26.75 -12.52
CA ALA A 506 -9.33 27.46 -12.61
C ALA A 506 -8.41 26.82 -13.65
N ARG A 507 -8.47 25.49 -13.82
CA ARG A 507 -7.77 24.75 -14.87
C ARG A 507 -8.23 25.18 -16.26
N ASP A 508 -9.54 25.28 -16.48
CA ASP A 508 -10.09 25.60 -17.80
C ASP A 508 -9.83 27.07 -18.17
N ALA A 509 -9.83 27.98 -17.18
CA ALA A 509 -9.39 29.36 -17.35
C ALA A 509 -7.91 29.46 -17.74
N LEU A 510 -7.02 28.81 -16.98
CA LEU A 510 -5.58 28.72 -17.29
C LEU A 510 -5.33 28.13 -18.69
N LYS A 511 -6.01 27.04 -19.04
CA LYS A 511 -5.89 26.39 -20.35
C LYS A 511 -6.28 27.33 -21.49
N THR A 512 -7.35 28.10 -21.33
CA THR A 512 -7.81 29.07 -22.32
C THR A 512 -6.80 30.20 -22.51
N THR A 513 -6.21 30.69 -21.42
CA THR A 513 -5.21 31.77 -21.45
C THR A 513 -3.89 31.29 -22.06
N LEU A 514 -3.43 30.09 -21.73
CA LEU A 514 -2.24 29.47 -22.35
C LEU A 514 -2.44 29.23 -23.84
N MET A 515 -3.61 28.71 -24.25
CA MET A 515 -3.94 28.52 -25.67
C MET A 515 -3.84 29.83 -26.46
N LYS A 516 -4.43 30.92 -25.95
CA LYS A 516 -4.38 32.24 -26.60
C LYS A 516 -2.96 32.74 -26.79
N ARG A 517 -2.08 32.49 -25.80
CA ARG A 517 -0.66 32.92 -25.83
C ARG A 517 0.19 32.10 -26.80
N THR A 518 -0.13 30.82 -27.00
CA THR A 518 0.59 29.95 -27.95
C THR A 518 0.13 30.08 -29.42
N THR A 519 -1.04 30.69 -29.65
CA THR A 519 -1.62 30.89 -30.99
C THR A 519 -1.50 32.32 -31.52
N ALA A 520 -1.12 33.27 -30.65
CA ALA A 520 -0.78 34.64 -31.02
C ALA A 520 0.68 34.68 -31.52
#